data_AF-A0A928HKK1-F1
#
_entry.id   AF-A0A928HKK1-F1
#
_cell.length_a   1.000
_cell.length_b   1.000
_cell.length_c   1.000
_cell.angle_alpha   90.00
_cell.angle_beta   90.00
_cell.angle_gamma   90.00
#
_symmetry.space_group_name_H-M   'P 1'
#
loop_
_entity.id
_entity.type
_entity.pdbx_description
1 polymer ?
#
loop_
_entity_poly.entity_id
_entity_poly.type
_entity_poly.pdbx_seq_one_letter_code
_entity_poly.pdbx_strand_id
1 'polypeptide(L)'
;MTRFFIFLMVMFACARFLPAEELQCYPDIYQIDTDGDAPIAGIDLSHGYIDKFHADDMLINCNFEGTTFGDAMFSCDKSCNLKDAWFQMGCLTAIPQEILIQTRNFKMKHFCHIQFKDMVLQDVDFSNFCFEDIMYGDVKLINCNFENAYFTGTGIGMLPDENLRQTWNFKNRDFRKLNYFSIKNADLSGSLWGCDRMYQYINRIIRLGADVDLTDAVFVLCDLRRSSELTPEQVKSTWNYKNNRMELVNWPEHIRKALNLTDPSQIKPKSSITDPQGYLADPARIYGDTSKLAFGDYSHLYFEEAEIEIGKFSKTLNHHYGIFEQCRFFITNDNPYKRSDPLFGDFSKIIFVECDFDLEFTIFYQTFGRSDPNHVLVLDITDSVFIDCDLSKARNLTLEQVKSTWNYKAGRMSLCKWPEH
;
A
#
# COMPACT_ATOMS: atom_id res chain seq x y z
N MET A 1 -19.54 25.21 -29.82
CA MET A 1 -20.36 24.55 -28.79
C MET A 1 -21.33 23.49 -29.34
N THR A 2 -21.87 23.62 -30.56
CA THR A 2 -22.84 22.64 -31.11
C THR A 2 -22.24 21.31 -31.61
N ARG A 3 -20.91 21.24 -31.83
CA ARG A 3 -20.23 19.99 -32.22
C ARG A 3 -19.77 19.11 -31.05
N PHE A 4 -19.73 19.65 -29.83
CA PHE A 4 -19.36 18.90 -28.63
C PHE A 4 -20.57 18.14 -28.03
N PHE A 5 -21.79 18.60 -28.32
CA PHE A 5 -23.03 17.95 -27.90
C PHE A 5 -23.46 16.76 -28.78
N ILE A 6 -23.00 16.70 -30.04
CA ILE A 6 -23.35 15.60 -30.95
C ILE A 6 -22.50 14.35 -30.67
N PHE A 7 -21.28 14.50 -30.15
CA PHE A 7 -20.42 13.36 -29.84
C PHE A 7 -20.86 12.60 -28.57
N LEU A 8 -21.50 13.29 -27.61
CA LEU A 8 -22.02 12.66 -26.40
C LEU A 8 -23.36 11.94 -26.66
N MET A 9 -24.24 12.48 -27.51
CA MET A 9 -25.55 11.86 -27.78
C MET A 9 -25.50 10.66 -28.74
N VAL A 10 -24.47 10.51 -29.58
CA VAL A 10 -24.34 9.33 -30.45
C VAL A 10 -23.97 8.07 -29.66
N MET A 11 -23.32 8.19 -28.50
CA MET A 11 -23.10 7.05 -27.59
C MET A 11 -24.39 6.64 -26.85
N PHE A 12 -25.27 7.59 -26.50
CA PHE A 12 -26.50 7.31 -25.74
C PHE A 12 -27.63 6.69 -26.58
N ALA A 13 -27.69 6.93 -27.89
CA ALA A 13 -28.75 6.37 -28.74
C ALA A 13 -28.38 5.04 -29.43
N CYS A 14 -27.09 4.74 -29.58
CA CYS A 14 -26.64 3.60 -30.35
C CYS A 14 -26.32 2.34 -29.51
N ALA A 15 -26.19 2.46 -28.18
CA ALA A 15 -25.96 1.31 -27.30
C ALA A 15 -27.15 0.33 -27.20
N ARG A 16 -28.35 0.71 -27.67
CA ARG A 16 -29.51 -0.22 -27.66
C ARG A 16 -29.61 -1.17 -28.85
N PHE A 17 -28.90 -0.95 -29.96
CA PHE A 17 -29.01 -1.79 -31.18
C PHE A 17 -27.78 -1.77 -32.11
N LEU A 18 -26.57 -1.48 -31.65
CA LEU A 18 -25.39 -1.70 -32.49
C LEU A 18 -24.98 -3.18 -32.46
N PRO A 19 -24.75 -3.83 -33.61
CA PRO A 19 -24.07 -5.12 -33.65
C PRO A 19 -22.69 -4.99 -33.01
N ALA A 20 -22.26 -5.99 -32.25
CA ALA A 20 -20.98 -6.01 -31.51
C ALA A 20 -19.72 -5.72 -32.37
N GLU A 21 -19.85 -5.71 -33.70
CA GLU A 21 -18.76 -5.59 -34.66
C GLU A 21 -18.27 -4.14 -34.91
N GLU A 22 -18.99 -3.10 -34.43
CA GLU A 22 -18.64 -1.68 -34.70
C GLU A 22 -18.03 -0.90 -33.52
N LEU A 23 -17.82 -1.50 -32.35
CA LEU A 23 -17.14 -0.87 -31.22
C LEU A 23 -15.61 -0.98 -31.35
N GLN A 24 -15.02 -0.21 -32.27
CA GLN A 24 -13.56 -0.04 -32.31
C GLN A 24 -13.07 0.79 -31.11
N CYS A 25 -12.13 0.20 -30.38
CA CYS A 25 -11.59 0.62 -29.09
C CYS A 25 -11.00 2.04 -29.12
N TYR A 26 -11.55 2.93 -28.29
CA TYR A 26 -10.87 4.15 -27.87
C TYR A 26 -10.50 4.00 -26.38
N PRO A 27 -9.23 4.23 -26.00
CA PRO A 27 -8.72 3.91 -24.66
C PRO A 27 -9.18 4.85 -23.54
N ASP A 28 -10.09 5.80 -23.82
CA ASP A 28 -10.40 6.88 -22.89
C ASP A 28 -11.83 6.76 -22.34
N ILE A 29 -11.94 6.11 -21.17
CA ILE A 29 -13.09 6.13 -20.24
C ILE A 29 -14.37 5.51 -20.82
N TYR A 30 -14.71 4.31 -20.33
CA TYR A 30 -16.00 3.67 -20.59
C TYR A 30 -16.92 3.80 -19.38
N GLN A 31 -17.64 4.92 -19.29
CA GLN A 31 -18.81 5.00 -18.43
C GLN A 31 -20.01 4.48 -19.23
N ILE A 32 -20.51 3.30 -18.87
CA ILE A 32 -21.75 2.76 -19.43
C ILE A 32 -22.85 3.12 -18.43
N ASP A 33 -23.34 4.35 -18.55
CA ASP A 33 -24.45 4.84 -17.74
C ASP A 33 -25.77 4.33 -18.36
N THR A 34 -26.41 3.39 -17.67
CA THR A 34 -27.76 2.96 -17.99
C THR A 34 -28.72 3.80 -17.16
N ASP A 35 -29.36 4.78 -17.79
CA ASP A 35 -30.44 5.62 -17.23
C ASP A 35 -31.72 4.80 -16.86
N GLY A 36 -31.62 3.51 -16.56
CA GLY A 36 -32.73 2.70 -16.09
C GLY A 36 -32.29 1.31 -15.65
N ASP A 37 -33.09 0.71 -14.75
CA ASP A 37 -32.89 -0.58 -14.05
C ASP A 37 -32.72 -1.84 -14.94
N ALA A 38 -32.41 -1.67 -16.22
CA ALA A 38 -32.23 -2.76 -17.17
C ALA A 38 -30.77 -3.25 -17.15
N PRO A 39 -30.54 -4.56 -16.95
CA PRO A 39 -29.19 -5.09 -16.97
C PRO A 39 -28.52 -4.85 -18.33
N ILE A 40 -27.21 -4.57 -18.28
CA ILE A 40 -26.38 -4.43 -19.47
C ILE A 40 -26.00 -5.82 -19.94
N ALA A 41 -26.28 -6.15 -21.20
CA ALA A 41 -26.09 -7.51 -21.69
C ALA A 41 -25.32 -7.62 -23.02
N GLY A 42 -24.57 -8.72 -23.18
CA GLY A 42 -23.97 -9.13 -24.45
C GLY A 42 -22.75 -8.32 -24.90
N ILE A 43 -22.13 -7.56 -23.98
CA ILE A 43 -20.91 -6.80 -24.29
C ILE A 43 -19.73 -7.76 -24.44
N ASP A 44 -18.95 -7.64 -25.52
CA ASP A 44 -17.66 -8.29 -25.66
C ASP A 44 -16.54 -7.24 -25.65
N LEU A 45 -15.73 -7.27 -24.61
CA LEU A 45 -14.54 -6.44 -24.44
C LEU A 45 -13.32 -7.29 -24.06
N SER A 46 -13.30 -8.55 -24.49
CA SER A 46 -12.21 -9.49 -24.25
C SER A 46 -10.87 -8.95 -24.75
N HIS A 47 -9.80 -9.26 -24.00
CA HIS A 47 -8.41 -8.86 -24.25
C HIS A 47 -8.18 -7.34 -24.34
N GLY A 48 -9.14 -6.53 -23.88
CA GLY A 48 -9.05 -5.08 -23.84
C GLY A 48 -8.29 -4.55 -22.62
N TYR A 49 -7.96 -3.27 -22.68
CA TYR A 49 -7.61 -2.46 -21.52
C TYR A 49 -8.69 -1.40 -21.33
N ILE A 50 -9.27 -1.33 -20.15
CA ILE A 50 -10.37 -0.42 -19.82
C ILE A 50 -10.02 0.33 -18.55
N ASP A 51 -9.78 1.64 -18.67
CA ASP A 51 -9.66 2.51 -17.52
C ASP A 51 -11.03 3.09 -17.13
N LYS A 52 -11.31 3.16 -15.83
CA LYS A 52 -12.54 3.74 -15.24
C LYS A 52 -13.83 3.12 -15.77
N PHE A 53 -13.91 1.79 -15.76
CA PHE A 53 -15.12 1.08 -16.12
C PHE A 53 -16.17 1.23 -15.02
N HIS A 54 -17.33 1.77 -15.35
CA HIS A 54 -18.42 1.89 -14.39
C HIS A 54 -19.69 1.25 -14.97
N ALA A 55 -20.13 0.17 -14.32
CA ALA A 55 -21.45 -0.41 -14.51
C ALA A 55 -22.21 -0.35 -13.18
N ASP A 56 -23.17 0.59 -13.09
CA ASP A 56 -24.08 0.69 -11.95
C ASP A 56 -25.07 -0.50 -11.90
N ASP A 57 -25.40 -1.04 -13.08
CA ASP A 57 -26.29 -2.19 -13.26
C ASP A 57 -25.55 -3.53 -13.39
N MET A 58 -26.28 -4.61 -13.16
CA MET A 58 -25.80 -5.98 -13.32
C MET A 58 -25.43 -6.28 -14.78
N LEU A 59 -24.20 -6.71 -15.03
CA LEU A 59 -23.75 -7.23 -16.33
C LEU A 59 -24.22 -8.68 -16.52
N ILE A 60 -24.76 -9.00 -17.70
CA ILE A 60 -25.30 -10.32 -18.03
C ILE A 60 -24.80 -10.76 -19.43
N ASN A 61 -24.34 -12.00 -19.57
CA ASN A 61 -23.85 -12.56 -20.84
C ASN A 61 -22.73 -11.72 -21.50
N CYS A 62 -21.92 -11.01 -20.71
CA CYS A 62 -20.80 -10.21 -21.22
C CYS A 62 -19.49 -11.00 -21.20
N ASN A 63 -18.60 -10.75 -22.16
CA ASN A 63 -17.29 -11.38 -22.28
C ASN A 63 -16.16 -10.37 -21.98
N PHE A 64 -15.39 -10.63 -20.94
CA PHE A 64 -14.23 -9.83 -20.53
C PHE A 64 -12.99 -10.72 -20.32
N GLU A 65 -12.89 -11.82 -21.07
CA GLU A 65 -11.75 -12.73 -20.96
C GLU A 65 -10.43 -11.99 -21.25
N GLY A 66 -9.46 -12.09 -20.34
CA GLY A 66 -8.15 -11.46 -20.49
C GLY A 66 -8.15 -9.92 -20.43
N THR A 67 -9.29 -9.29 -20.12
CA THR A 67 -9.40 -7.82 -20.04
C THR A 67 -8.70 -7.28 -18.80
N THR A 68 -8.01 -6.15 -18.93
CA THR A 68 -7.41 -5.42 -17.80
C THR A 68 -8.25 -4.20 -17.45
N PHE A 69 -8.62 -4.09 -16.19
CA PHE A 69 -9.39 -2.99 -15.62
C PHE A 69 -8.49 -2.15 -14.69
N GLY A 70 -8.32 -0.87 -15.00
CA GLY A 70 -7.51 0.07 -14.20
C GLY A 70 -8.21 0.47 -12.91
N ASP A 71 -9.42 1.02 -13.05
CA ASP A 71 -10.34 1.37 -11.96
C ASP A 71 -11.74 0.92 -12.41
N ALA A 72 -12.35 -0.05 -11.74
CA ALA A 72 -13.63 -0.59 -12.18
C ALA A 72 -14.66 -0.74 -11.07
N MET A 73 -15.85 -0.19 -11.26
CA MET A 73 -17.05 -0.54 -10.52
C MET A 73 -17.79 -1.62 -11.32
N PHE A 74 -17.72 -2.85 -10.81
CA PHE A 74 -18.04 -4.05 -11.57
C PHE A 74 -19.02 -4.93 -10.82
N SER A 75 -20.12 -5.28 -11.47
CA SER A 75 -21.14 -6.22 -10.98
C SER A 75 -21.58 -7.10 -12.14
N CYS A 76 -21.57 -8.42 -11.97
CA CYS A 76 -21.97 -9.35 -13.03
C CYS A 76 -22.62 -10.61 -12.47
N ASP A 77 -23.43 -11.27 -13.30
CA ASP A 77 -23.98 -12.57 -12.96
C ASP A 77 -23.05 -13.71 -13.45
N LYS A 78 -23.51 -14.96 -13.25
CA LYS A 78 -22.76 -16.17 -13.61
C LYS A 78 -22.60 -16.41 -15.11
N SER A 79 -23.28 -15.63 -15.95
CA SER A 79 -23.24 -15.79 -17.41
C SER A 79 -22.13 -14.95 -18.05
N CYS A 80 -21.49 -14.06 -17.27
CA CYS A 80 -20.31 -13.33 -17.71
C CYS A 80 -19.04 -14.20 -17.74
N ASN A 81 -18.13 -13.90 -18.66
CA ASN A 81 -16.81 -14.53 -18.74
C ASN A 81 -15.73 -13.55 -18.22
N LEU A 82 -15.19 -13.79 -17.02
CA LEU A 82 -14.06 -13.03 -16.44
C LEU A 82 -12.75 -13.84 -16.42
N LYS A 83 -12.66 -14.89 -17.24
CA LYS A 83 -11.46 -15.73 -17.27
C LYS A 83 -10.23 -14.88 -17.59
N ASP A 84 -9.20 -14.97 -16.75
CA ASP A 84 -7.95 -14.22 -16.90
C ASP A 84 -8.09 -12.68 -16.90
N ALA A 85 -9.26 -12.14 -16.52
CA ALA A 85 -9.43 -10.71 -16.30
C ALA A 85 -8.56 -10.22 -15.12
N TRP A 86 -8.00 -9.02 -15.22
CA TRP A 86 -7.16 -8.41 -14.19
C TRP A 86 -7.76 -7.08 -13.72
N PHE A 87 -7.98 -6.95 -12.43
CA PHE A 87 -8.45 -5.74 -11.77
C PHE A 87 -7.28 -5.12 -10.98
N GLN A 88 -6.88 -3.90 -11.33
CA GLN A 88 -5.84 -3.14 -10.63
C GLN A 88 -6.40 -2.36 -9.44
N MET A 89 -7.56 -1.75 -9.62
CA MET A 89 -8.30 -1.01 -8.62
C MET A 89 -9.80 -1.15 -8.90
N GLY A 90 -10.63 -0.98 -7.88
CA GLY A 90 -12.07 -0.84 -8.10
C GLY A 90 -12.94 -1.49 -7.03
N CYS A 91 -14.23 -1.60 -7.34
CA CYS A 91 -15.26 -2.21 -6.50
C CYS A 91 -15.90 -3.39 -7.24
N LEU A 92 -15.63 -4.60 -6.75
CA LEU A 92 -16.24 -5.85 -7.23
C LEU A 92 -17.46 -6.15 -6.37
N THR A 93 -18.64 -5.89 -6.92
CA THR A 93 -19.93 -6.07 -6.23
C THR A 93 -20.65 -7.30 -6.73
N ALA A 94 -21.15 -8.15 -5.83
CA ALA A 94 -22.02 -9.29 -6.14
C ALA A 94 -21.47 -10.29 -7.19
N ILE A 95 -20.14 -10.37 -7.38
CA ILE A 95 -19.52 -11.30 -8.33
C ILE A 95 -19.68 -12.75 -7.81
N PRO A 96 -20.23 -13.68 -8.62
CA PRO A 96 -20.30 -15.08 -8.23
C PRO A 96 -18.90 -15.66 -8.01
N GLN A 97 -18.76 -16.49 -6.98
CA GLN A 97 -17.48 -17.10 -6.62
C GLN A 97 -16.85 -17.86 -7.80
N GLU A 98 -17.66 -18.63 -8.54
CA GLU A 98 -17.21 -19.41 -9.69
C GLU A 98 -16.63 -18.54 -10.81
N ILE A 99 -16.98 -17.26 -10.87
CA ILE A 99 -16.43 -16.28 -11.80
C ILE A 99 -15.17 -15.63 -11.20
N LEU A 100 -15.19 -15.23 -9.92
CA LEU A 100 -14.04 -14.63 -9.25
C LEU A 100 -12.79 -15.52 -9.34
N ILE A 101 -12.93 -16.83 -9.13
CA ILE A 101 -11.81 -17.78 -9.15
C ILE A 101 -11.15 -17.93 -10.53
N GLN A 102 -11.82 -17.49 -11.60
CA GLN A 102 -11.30 -17.55 -12.97
C GLN A 102 -10.44 -16.34 -13.32
N THR A 103 -10.50 -15.27 -12.53
CA THR A 103 -9.74 -14.04 -12.76
C THR A 103 -8.24 -14.27 -12.61
N ARG A 104 -7.45 -13.44 -13.29
CA ARG A 104 -6.00 -13.45 -13.18
C ARG A 104 -5.55 -13.05 -11.77
N ASN A 105 -6.23 -12.12 -11.10
CA ASN A 105 -5.96 -11.76 -9.70
C ASN A 105 -5.98 -13.01 -8.80
N PHE A 106 -7.02 -13.84 -8.93
CA PHE A 106 -7.17 -15.04 -8.12
C PHE A 106 -6.09 -16.07 -8.43
N LYS A 107 -5.82 -16.34 -9.71
CA LYS A 107 -4.78 -17.30 -10.14
C LYS A 107 -3.38 -16.88 -9.69
N MET A 108 -3.09 -15.57 -9.74
CA MET A 108 -1.83 -14.99 -9.28
C MET A 108 -1.77 -14.80 -7.77
N LYS A 109 -2.85 -15.13 -7.04
CA LYS A 109 -2.96 -14.98 -5.59
C LYS A 109 -2.70 -13.55 -5.11
N HIS A 110 -3.15 -12.56 -5.88
CA HIS A 110 -2.87 -11.16 -5.60
C HIS A 110 -4.08 -10.27 -5.87
N PHE A 111 -4.57 -9.63 -4.81
CA PHE A 111 -5.55 -8.55 -4.88
C PHE A 111 -4.94 -7.28 -4.32
N CYS A 112 -5.02 -6.19 -5.06
CA CYS A 112 -4.49 -4.88 -4.69
C CYS A 112 -5.56 -3.82 -4.95
N HIS A 113 -5.79 -2.89 -4.01
CA HIS A 113 -6.72 -1.75 -4.16
C HIS A 113 -8.15 -2.10 -4.60
N ILE A 114 -8.61 -3.31 -4.27
CA ILE A 114 -9.96 -3.80 -4.60
C ILE A 114 -10.86 -3.72 -3.37
N GLN A 115 -12.06 -3.22 -3.57
CA GLN A 115 -13.18 -3.37 -2.65
C GLN A 115 -14.03 -4.57 -3.07
N PHE A 116 -14.17 -5.56 -2.20
CA PHE A 116 -15.15 -6.62 -2.36
C PHE A 116 -16.46 -6.20 -1.69
N LYS A 117 -17.59 -6.32 -2.40
CA LYS A 117 -18.91 -5.90 -1.89
C LYS A 117 -20.01 -6.92 -2.17
N ASP A 118 -20.87 -7.20 -1.19
CA ASP A 118 -22.07 -8.04 -1.36
C ASP A 118 -21.77 -9.46 -1.91
N MET A 119 -20.66 -10.06 -1.48
CA MET A 119 -20.21 -11.37 -1.96
C MET A 119 -20.40 -12.47 -0.91
N VAL A 120 -20.72 -13.68 -1.37
CA VAL A 120 -20.68 -14.90 -0.56
C VAL A 120 -19.60 -15.80 -1.11
N LEU A 121 -18.55 -16.02 -0.31
CA LEU A 121 -17.41 -16.85 -0.65
C LEU A 121 -17.38 -18.04 0.31
N GLN A 122 -17.57 -19.22 -0.23
CA GLN A 122 -17.65 -20.48 0.48
C GLN A 122 -16.58 -21.47 -0.02
N ASP A 123 -15.87 -22.09 0.91
CA ASP A 123 -14.87 -23.13 0.64
C ASP A 123 -13.76 -22.65 -0.34
N VAL A 124 -13.45 -21.34 -0.33
CA VAL A 124 -12.41 -20.74 -1.17
C VAL A 124 -11.05 -20.83 -0.51
N ASP A 125 -10.05 -21.29 -1.27
CA ASP A 125 -8.66 -21.32 -0.81
C ASP A 125 -7.93 -20.01 -1.13
N PHE A 126 -7.77 -19.17 -0.11
CA PHE A 126 -6.93 -17.97 -0.13
C PHE A 126 -5.52 -18.22 0.43
N SER A 127 -5.05 -19.47 0.46
CA SER A 127 -3.72 -19.78 0.96
C SER A 127 -2.62 -19.08 0.16
N ASN A 128 -1.69 -18.43 0.87
CA ASN A 128 -0.57 -17.66 0.30
C ASN A 128 -1.00 -16.49 -0.60
N PHE A 129 -2.20 -15.94 -0.41
CA PHE A 129 -2.61 -14.72 -1.12
C PHE A 129 -1.94 -13.48 -0.52
N CYS A 130 -1.65 -12.51 -1.38
CA CYS A 130 -1.34 -11.14 -0.99
C CYS A 130 -2.60 -10.28 -1.15
N PHE A 131 -3.01 -9.62 -0.07
CA PHE A 131 -4.10 -8.65 -0.02
C PHE A 131 -3.53 -7.28 0.34
N GLU A 132 -3.46 -6.39 -0.64
CA GLU A 132 -2.96 -5.02 -0.50
C GLU A 132 -4.09 -4.00 -0.60
N ASP A 133 -4.24 -3.15 0.42
CA ASP A 133 -5.21 -2.06 0.45
C ASP A 133 -6.65 -2.51 0.07
N ILE A 134 -7.05 -3.68 0.56
CA ILE A 134 -8.37 -4.28 0.30
C ILE A 134 -9.41 -3.73 1.27
N MET A 135 -10.62 -3.53 0.75
CA MET A 135 -11.79 -3.16 1.52
C MET A 135 -12.88 -4.23 1.39
N TYR A 136 -13.62 -4.47 2.47
CA TYR A 136 -14.74 -5.40 2.50
C TYR A 136 -16.02 -4.63 2.84
N GLY A 137 -17.07 -4.79 2.02
CA GLY A 137 -18.43 -4.33 2.29
C GLY A 137 -19.40 -5.50 2.24
N ASP A 138 -19.93 -5.95 3.38
CA ASP A 138 -20.93 -7.01 3.42
C ASP A 138 -20.52 -8.34 2.73
N VAL A 139 -19.23 -8.71 2.86
CA VAL A 139 -18.70 -9.99 2.38
C VAL A 139 -18.89 -11.08 3.43
N LYS A 140 -19.45 -12.22 3.04
CA LYS A 140 -19.57 -13.43 3.87
C LYS A 140 -18.50 -14.45 3.46
N LEU A 141 -17.61 -14.77 4.39
CA LEU A 141 -16.58 -15.80 4.24
C LEU A 141 -17.00 -17.04 5.02
N ILE A 142 -17.21 -18.17 4.33
CA ILE A 142 -17.70 -19.42 4.93
C ILE A 142 -16.67 -20.52 4.63
N ASN A 143 -16.03 -21.07 5.67
CA ASN A 143 -15.04 -22.14 5.53
C ASN A 143 -13.89 -21.84 4.54
N CYS A 144 -13.55 -20.56 4.32
CA CYS A 144 -12.41 -20.20 3.49
C CYS A 144 -11.10 -20.52 4.20
N ASN A 145 -10.03 -20.80 3.44
CA ASN A 145 -8.70 -21.04 3.97
C ASN A 145 -7.82 -19.79 3.79
N PHE A 146 -7.20 -19.29 4.86
CA PHE A 146 -6.28 -18.13 4.80
C PHE A 146 -4.85 -18.49 5.24
N GLU A 147 -4.48 -19.77 5.12
CA GLU A 147 -3.15 -20.26 5.46
C GLU A 147 -2.05 -19.45 4.78
N ASN A 148 -1.26 -18.73 5.58
CA ASN A 148 -0.17 -17.86 5.14
C ASN A 148 -0.59 -16.73 4.18
N ALA A 149 -1.87 -16.36 4.16
CA ALA A 149 -2.29 -15.13 3.49
C ALA A 149 -1.62 -13.91 4.17
N TYR A 150 -1.13 -12.98 3.36
CA TYR A 150 -0.48 -11.75 3.79
C TYR A 150 -1.38 -10.55 3.52
N PHE A 151 -1.52 -9.70 4.53
CA PHE A 151 -2.33 -8.49 4.48
C PHE A 151 -1.46 -7.26 4.73
N THR A 152 -1.60 -6.27 3.86
CA THR A 152 -1.02 -4.94 3.97
C THR A 152 -2.05 -3.91 3.53
N GLY A 153 -2.13 -2.77 4.18
CA GLY A 153 -3.16 -1.75 3.93
C GLY A 153 -4.61 -2.21 4.14
N THR A 154 -4.83 -3.42 4.62
CA THR A 154 -6.15 -4.06 4.60
C THR A 154 -6.77 -4.08 5.99
N GLY A 155 -8.08 -3.87 6.06
CA GLY A 155 -8.86 -4.09 7.27
C GLY A 155 -9.22 -5.57 7.43
N ILE A 156 -8.60 -6.27 8.39
CA ILE A 156 -8.79 -7.72 8.58
C ILE A 156 -9.79 -8.08 9.68
N GLY A 157 -10.35 -7.09 10.40
CA GLY A 157 -11.31 -7.35 11.47
C GLY A 157 -12.68 -7.91 11.03
N MET A 158 -12.85 -8.24 9.75
CA MET A 158 -13.99 -9.03 9.24
C MET A 158 -13.69 -10.52 9.14
N LEU A 159 -12.42 -10.94 9.25
CA LEU A 159 -12.08 -12.35 9.29
C LEU A 159 -12.55 -12.94 10.63
N PRO A 160 -13.20 -14.12 10.62
CA PRO A 160 -13.39 -14.90 11.84
C PRO A 160 -12.03 -15.16 12.53
N ASP A 161 -12.04 -15.25 13.87
CA ASP A 161 -10.81 -15.40 14.67
C ASP A 161 -9.98 -16.63 14.22
N GLU A 162 -10.64 -17.72 13.85
CA GLU A 162 -10.01 -18.93 13.34
C GLU A 162 -9.29 -18.72 12.00
N ASN A 163 -9.81 -17.87 11.12
CA ASN A 163 -9.20 -17.53 9.84
C ASN A 163 -8.04 -16.56 10.04
N LEU A 164 -8.21 -15.59 10.93
CA LEU A 164 -7.16 -14.63 11.27
C LEU A 164 -5.88 -15.33 11.76
N ARG A 165 -6.03 -16.35 12.61
CA ARG A 165 -4.89 -17.12 13.16
C ARG A 165 -4.09 -17.88 12.10
N GLN A 166 -4.66 -18.11 10.91
CA GLN A 166 -4.00 -18.80 9.80
C GLN A 166 -3.10 -17.86 8.98
N THR A 167 -3.32 -16.55 9.07
CA THR A 167 -2.62 -15.55 8.27
C THR A 167 -1.13 -15.46 8.61
N TRP A 168 -0.32 -15.04 7.65
CA TRP A 168 1.10 -14.77 7.84
C TRP A 168 1.32 -13.70 8.91
N ASN A 169 0.53 -12.61 8.87
CA ASN A 169 0.60 -11.50 9.82
C ASN A 169 0.46 -11.99 11.27
N PHE A 170 -0.53 -12.86 11.53
CA PHE A 170 -0.76 -13.39 12.87
C PHE A 170 0.37 -14.31 13.34
N LYS A 171 0.81 -15.25 12.49
CA LYS A 171 1.88 -16.21 12.82
C LYS A 171 3.22 -15.52 13.09
N ASN A 172 3.52 -14.46 12.33
CA ASN A 172 4.75 -13.68 12.48
C ASN A 172 4.60 -12.49 13.43
N ARG A 173 3.41 -12.31 14.02
CA ARG A 173 3.11 -11.25 14.98
C ARG A 173 3.41 -9.84 14.44
N ASP A 174 3.22 -9.64 13.13
CA ASP A 174 3.46 -8.37 12.43
C ASP A 174 2.15 -7.77 11.91
N PHE A 175 1.72 -6.69 12.58
CA PHE A 175 0.48 -5.97 12.32
C PHE A 175 0.74 -4.52 11.90
N ARG A 176 1.98 -4.14 11.55
CA ARG A 176 2.39 -2.76 11.22
C ARG A 176 1.72 -2.17 9.99
N LYS A 177 1.15 -3.00 9.12
CA LYS A 177 0.51 -2.56 7.88
C LYS A 177 -1.00 -2.79 7.87
N LEU A 178 -1.64 -3.08 8.99
CA LEU A 178 -3.07 -3.40 9.01
C LEU A 178 -3.93 -2.19 9.36
N ASN A 179 -5.02 -2.00 8.61
CA ASN A 179 -5.88 -0.81 8.75
C ASN A 179 -6.98 -0.97 9.81
N TYR A 180 -7.48 -2.19 10.05
CA TYR A 180 -8.51 -2.45 11.05
C TYR A 180 -8.33 -3.85 11.61
N PHE A 181 -8.33 -3.97 12.93
CA PHE A 181 -8.07 -5.21 13.63
C PHE A 181 -8.98 -5.32 14.85
N SER A 182 -9.65 -6.46 15.00
CA SER A 182 -10.45 -6.78 16.17
C SER A 182 -10.16 -8.21 16.59
N ILE A 183 -9.68 -8.43 17.81
CA ILE A 183 -9.46 -9.78 18.34
C ILE A 183 -9.70 -9.82 19.84
N LYS A 184 -10.10 -10.99 20.34
CA LYS A 184 -10.21 -11.31 21.76
C LYS A 184 -9.49 -12.63 22.05
N ASN A 185 -9.15 -12.89 23.32
CA ASN A 185 -8.62 -14.19 23.75
C ASN A 185 -7.43 -14.68 22.90
N ALA A 186 -6.45 -13.82 22.66
CA ALA A 186 -5.34 -14.12 21.76
C ALA A 186 -3.99 -13.81 22.43
N ASP A 187 -3.01 -14.69 22.19
CA ASP A 187 -1.62 -14.41 22.49
C ASP A 187 -1.05 -13.49 21.41
N LEU A 188 -0.87 -12.22 21.77
CA LEU A 188 -0.23 -11.20 20.94
C LEU A 188 1.08 -10.74 21.60
N SER A 189 1.69 -11.58 22.44
CA SER A 189 2.98 -11.25 23.07
C SER A 189 4.04 -10.97 22.01
N GLY A 190 4.95 -10.01 22.24
CA GLY A 190 6.03 -9.64 21.31
C GLY A 190 5.57 -9.16 19.93
N SER A 191 4.27 -8.86 19.76
CA SER A 191 3.74 -8.41 18.47
C SER A 191 4.14 -6.98 18.15
N LEU A 192 4.28 -6.70 16.85
CA LEU A 192 4.62 -5.40 16.32
C LEU A 192 3.39 -4.74 15.70
N TRP A 193 3.03 -3.59 16.24
CA TRP A 193 1.93 -2.76 15.78
C TRP A 193 2.46 -1.42 15.34
N GLY A 194 1.93 -0.93 14.24
CA GLY A 194 2.16 0.43 13.88
C GLY A 194 1.58 0.87 12.55
N CYS A 195 2.06 2.01 12.09
CA CYS A 195 1.79 2.53 10.77
C CYS A 195 3.12 3.00 10.17
N ASP A 196 3.39 2.57 8.94
CA ASP A 196 4.47 3.09 8.10
C ASP A 196 4.11 4.45 7.50
N ARG A 197 2.83 4.70 7.22
CA ARG A 197 2.37 5.94 6.59
C ARG A 197 1.86 6.97 7.62
N MET A 198 2.66 8.01 7.88
CA MET A 198 2.29 9.19 8.70
C MET A 198 1.02 9.94 8.22
N TYR A 199 0.59 9.74 6.97
CA TYR A 199 -0.44 10.58 6.34
C TYR A 199 -1.84 9.98 6.27
N GLN A 200 -2.06 8.72 6.66
CA GLN A 200 -3.42 8.20 6.82
C GLN A 200 -3.91 8.49 8.25
N TYR A 201 -4.17 9.78 8.51
CA TYR A 201 -4.81 10.31 9.73
C TYR A 201 -6.23 9.77 9.99
N ILE A 202 -6.70 8.84 9.16
CA ILE A 202 -8.06 8.32 9.17
C ILE A 202 -8.00 6.86 9.60
N ASN A 203 -8.15 6.66 10.91
CA ASN A 203 -8.85 5.50 11.46
C ASN A 203 -8.19 4.12 11.32
N ARG A 204 -6.90 3.96 11.65
CA ARG A 204 -6.41 2.64 12.08
C ARG A 204 -6.94 2.30 13.46
N ILE A 205 -8.21 1.92 13.50
CA ILE A 205 -8.93 1.57 14.72
C ILE A 205 -8.53 0.15 15.07
N ILE A 206 -7.69 0.00 16.09
CA ILE A 206 -7.40 -1.29 16.69
C ILE A 206 -8.39 -1.48 17.85
N ARG A 207 -9.11 -2.60 17.83
CA ARG A 207 -10.03 -3.06 18.87
C ARG A 207 -9.48 -4.32 19.53
N LEU A 208 -8.66 -4.13 20.55
CA LEU A 208 -8.24 -5.23 21.40
C LEU A 208 -9.32 -5.48 22.45
N GLY A 209 -9.80 -6.72 22.52
CA GLY A 209 -10.76 -7.14 23.53
C GLY A 209 -10.12 -7.54 24.86
N ALA A 210 -10.97 -8.06 25.75
CA ALA A 210 -10.52 -8.68 26.98
C ALA A 210 -9.59 -9.88 26.71
N ASP A 211 -8.76 -10.19 27.71
CA ASP A 211 -7.95 -11.41 27.77
C ASP A 211 -6.98 -11.61 26.58
N VAL A 212 -6.56 -10.52 25.95
CA VAL A 212 -5.39 -10.54 25.05
C VAL A 212 -4.09 -10.49 25.86
N ASP A 213 -3.11 -11.31 25.51
CA ASP A 213 -1.76 -11.19 26.05
C ASP A 213 -0.98 -10.17 25.22
N LEU A 214 -0.55 -9.07 25.86
CA LEU A 214 0.22 -8.01 25.24
C LEU A 214 1.66 -7.95 25.78
N THR A 215 2.13 -9.03 26.38
CA THR A 215 3.47 -9.08 26.97
C THR A 215 4.52 -8.75 25.92
N ASP A 216 5.25 -7.65 26.12
CA ASP A 216 6.28 -7.15 25.21
C ASP A 216 5.77 -6.78 23.80
N ALA A 217 4.47 -6.62 23.61
CA ALA A 217 3.93 -6.02 22.39
C ALA A 217 4.43 -4.58 22.24
N VAL A 218 4.73 -4.18 21.00
CA VAL A 218 5.25 -2.87 20.62
C VAL A 218 4.20 -2.15 19.77
N PHE A 219 3.81 -0.95 20.17
CA PHE A 219 2.87 -0.09 19.46
C PHE A 219 3.55 1.19 19.00
N VAL A 220 3.45 1.51 17.71
CA VAL A 220 4.06 2.70 17.10
C VAL A 220 3.02 3.45 16.27
N LEU A 221 2.62 4.65 16.67
CA LEU A 221 1.60 5.45 15.96
C LEU A 221 0.23 4.74 15.84
N CYS A 222 -0.17 4.03 16.90
CA CYS A 222 -1.43 3.28 16.95
C CYS A 222 -2.57 4.06 17.60
N ASP A 223 -3.81 3.87 17.12
CA ASP A 223 -5.03 4.35 17.78
C ASP A 223 -5.80 3.20 18.44
N LEU A 224 -5.66 3.12 19.77
CA LEU A 224 -6.32 2.13 20.61
C LEU A 224 -7.55 2.69 21.33
N ARG A 225 -8.02 3.92 21.04
CA ARG A 225 -9.13 4.54 21.79
C ARG A 225 -10.42 3.72 21.84
N ARG A 226 -10.63 2.83 20.85
CA ARG A 226 -11.81 1.94 20.78
C ARG A 226 -11.61 0.58 21.47
N SER A 227 -10.46 0.34 22.09
CA SER A 227 -10.17 -0.87 22.86
C SER A 227 -10.66 -0.72 24.31
N SER A 228 -11.99 -0.63 24.48
CA SER A 228 -12.62 -0.36 25.78
C SER A 228 -12.42 -1.46 26.83
N GLU A 229 -12.04 -2.66 26.40
CA GLU A 229 -11.85 -3.84 27.26
C GLU A 229 -10.39 -4.02 27.74
N LEU A 230 -9.45 -3.17 27.30
CA LEU A 230 -8.07 -3.23 27.78
C LEU A 230 -7.99 -2.89 29.26
N THR A 231 -7.13 -3.61 29.98
CA THR A 231 -6.82 -3.37 31.39
C THR A 231 -5.49 -2.62 31.56
N PRO A 232 -5.30 -1.86 32.66
CA PRO A 232 -4.00 -1.26 32.97
C PRO A 232 -2.87 -2.29 33.05
N GLU A 233 -3.14 -3.50 33.53
CA GLU A 233 -2.18 -4.60 33.66
C GLU A 233 -1.69 -5.11 32.30
N GLN A 234 -2.61 -5.30 31.34
CA GLN A 234 -2.23 -5.62 29.96
C GLN A 234 -1.35 -4.52 29.36
N VAL A 235 -1.70 -3.25 29.58
CA VAL A 235 -0.88 -2.13 29.08
C VAL A 235 0.49 -2.09 29.75
N LYS A 236 0.57 -2.33 31.07
CA LYS A 236 1.85 -2.44 31.81
C LYS A 236 2.74 -3.57 31.31
N SER A 237 2.15 -4.63 30.73
CA SER A 237 2.90 -5.76 30.16
C SER A 237 3.57 -5.44 28.82
N THR A 238 3.14 -4.38 28.12
CA THR A 238 3.68 -3.97 26.82
C THR A 238 5.12 -3.48 26.92
N TRP A 239 5.86 -3.58 25.81
CA TRP A 239 7.19 -3.00 25.70
C TRP A 239 7.16 -1.49 25.86
N ASN A 240 6.13 -0.83 25.30
CA ASN A 240 5.96 0.63 25.40
C ASN A 240 5.93 1.12 26.84
N TYR A 241 5.16 0.46 27.71
CA TYR A 241 5.07 0.87 29.10
C TYR A 241 6.39 0.63 29.84
N LYS A 242 6.98 -0.57 29.68
CA LYS A 242 8.24 -0.95 30.32
C LYS A 242 9.41 -0.01 29.97
N ASN A 243 9.38 0.58 28.78
CA ASN A 243 10.44 1.47 28.28
C ASN A 243 10.06 2.95 28.28
N ASN A 244 8.92 3.33 28.88
CA ASN A 244 8.45 4.71 28.94
C ASN A 244 8.34 5.35 27.53
N ARG A 245 7.68 4.65 26.61
CA ARG A 245 7.44 4.98 25.20
C ARG A 245 5.95 4.94 24.87
N MET A 246 5.15 5.69 25.64
CA MET A 246 3.68 5.66 25.59
C MET A 246 3.07 6.80 24.77
N GLU A 247 3.88 7.80 24.42
CA GLU A 247 3.50 9.10 23.84
C GLU A 247 2.98 9.04 22.40
N LEU A 248 3.32 7.98 21.66
CA LEU A 248 2.90 7.79 20.26
C LEU A 248 1.70 6.86 20.11
N VAL A 249 1.05 6.48 21.20
CA VAL A 249 -0.07 5.55 21.19
C VAL A 249 -1.29 6.23 21.79
N ASN A 250 -2.40 6.24 21.05
CA ASN A 250 -3.64 6.84 21.52
C ASN A 250 -4.42 5.82 22.36
N TRP A 251 -4.12 5.79 23.66
CA TRP A 251 -4.73 4.85 24.60
C TRP A 251 -6.20 5.19 24.92
N PRO A 252 -7.04 4.19 25.26
CA PRO A 252 -8.37 4.43 25.82
C PRO A 252 -8.34 5.37 27.03
N GLU A 253 -9.40 6.17 27.22
CA GLU A 253 -9.47 7.17 28.29
C GLU A 253 -9.36 6.55 29.70
N HIS A 254 -9.95 5.36 29.92
CA HIS A 254 -9.86 4.68 31.22
C HIS A 254 -8.44 4.20 31.52
N ILE A 255 -7.70 3.73 30.51
CA ILE A 255 -6.28 3.39 30.61
C ILE A 255 -5.47 4.63 30.96
N ARG A 256 -5.69 5.74 30.25
CA ARG A 256 -4.98 6.99 30.48
C ARG A 256 -5.15 7.48 31.91
N LYS A 257 -6.37 7.48 32.44
CA LYS A 257 -6.65 7.85 33.84
C LYS A 257 -5.98 6.89 34.83
N ALA A 258 -6.10 5.59 34.61
CA ALA A 258 -5.55 4.57 35.52
C ALA A 258 -4.02 4.60 35.59
N LEU A 259 -3.36 4.95 34.48
CA LEU A 259 -1.90 5.01 34.37
C LEU A 259 -1.33 6.44 34.48
N ASN A 260 -2.18 7.44 34.77
CA ASN A 260 -1.82 8.86 34.82
C ASN A 260 -1.07 9.35 33.57
N LEU A 261 -1.48 8.88 32.38
CA LEU A 261 -0.90 9.29 31.10
C LEU A 261 -1.43 10.66 30.71
N THR A 262 -0.51 11.55 30.33
CA THR A 262 -0.85 12.88 29.80
C THR A 262 -1.65 12.75 28.52
N ASP A 263 -2.53 13.71 28.26
CA ASP A 263 -3.28 13.73 27.01
C ASP A 263 -2.35 13.90 25.80
N PRO A 264 -2.31 12.97 24.84
CA PRO A 264 -1.62 13.18 23.57
C PRO A 264 -2.00 14.49 22.87
N SER A 265 -3.23 15.00 23.01
CA SER A 265 -3.61 16.32 22.49
C SER A 265 -2.96 17.50 23.23
N GLN A 266 -2.49 17.28 24.46
CA GLN A 266 -1.72 18.24 25.26
C GLN A 266 -0.20 18.06 25.10
N ILE A 267 0.25 16.96 24.50
CA ILE A 267 1.63 16.84 24.03
C ILE A 267 1.75 17.76 22.82
N LYS A 268 2.10 19.03 23.08
CA LYS A 268 2.65 19.87 22.02
C LYS A 268 3.80 19.06 21.42
N PRO A 269 3.82 18.79 20.10
CA PRO A 269 4.98 18.16 19.50
C PRO A 269 6.16 19.02 19.92
N LYS A 270 7.08 18.46 20.71
CA LYS A 270 8.29 19.18 21.06
C LYS A 270 8.88 19.60 19.72
N SER A 271 9.07 20.90 19.52
CA SER A 271 9.69 21.48 18.32
C SER A 271 11.13 21.01 18.09
N SER A 272 11.59 20.06 18.91
CA SER A 272 12.81 19.30 18.81
C SER A 272 12.49 17.85 19.20
N ILE A 273 11.95 17.07 18.26
CA ILE A 273 12.27 15.64 18.23
C ILE A 273 13.72 15.57 17.76
N THR A 274 14.67 15.80 18.67
CA THR A 274 16.11 15.68 18.42
C THR A 274 16.58 14.23 18.38
N ASP A 275 15.68 13.27 18.58
CA ASP A 275 15.98 11.84 18.51
C ASP A 275 14.71 11.02 18.16
N PRO A 276 14.41 10.82 16.87
CA PRO A 276 13.48 9.80 16.40
C PRO A 276 14.07 8.37 16.51
N GLN A 277 15.38 8.22 16.76
CA GLN A 277 16.12 6.96 16.71
C GLN A 277 15.85 6.06 17.92
N GLY A 278 15.42 6.62 19.05
CA GLY A 278 15.00 5.87 20.24
C GLY A 278 13.65 5.13 20.14
N TYR A 279 12.91 5.25 19.03
CA TYR A 279 11.57 4.66 18.84
C TYR A 279 11.57 3.32 18.08
N LEU A 280 12.65 2.98 17.38
CA LEU A 280 12.80 1.73 16.61
C LEU A 280 13.82 0.75 17.21
N ALA A 281 14.30 1.03 18.43
CA ALA A 281 15.39 0.30 19.06
C ALA A 281 14.92 -1.00 19.75
N ASP A 282 14.89 -2.11 19.01
CA ASP A 282 15.61 -3.37 19.30
C ASP A 282 14.90 -4.63 18.76
N PRO A 283 15.17 -5.04 17.49
CA PRO A 283 14.63 -6.28 16.93
C PRO A 283 15.41 -7.54 17.32
N ALA A 284 16.59 -7.44 17.97
CA ALA A 284 17.51 -8.57 18.11
C ALA A 284 17.03 -9.65 19.10
N ARG A 285 16.00 -9.36 19.90
CA ARG A 285 15.43 -10.33 20.84
C ARG A 285 14.27 -11.17 20.27
N ILE A 286 13.80 -10.85 19.06
CA ILE A 286 12.56 -11.42 18.49
C ILE A 286 12.84 -12.30 17.26
N TYR A 287 13.94 -12.08 16.53
CA TYR A 287 14.29 -12.94 15.39
C TYR A 287 15.05 -14.20 15.83
N GLY A 288 14.31 -15.29 16.06
CA GLY A 288 14.89 -16.63 16.04
C GLY A 288 15.34 -16.99 14.61
N ASP A 289 16.63 -17.30 14.47
CA ASP A 289 17.29 -17.98 13.35
C ASP A 289 16.54 -17.99 12.00
N THR A 290 16.68 -16.92 11.21
CA THR A 290 16.14 -16.80 9.85
C THR A 290 16.96 -17.51 8.78
N SER A 291 17.96 -18.32 9.14
CA SER A 291 18.83 -19.02 8.19
C SER A 291 18.16 -20.15 7.39
N LYS A 292 16.84 -20.35 7.51
CA LYS A 292 16.10 -21.48 6.89
C LYS A 292 14.94 -21.12 5.96
N LEU A 293 14.75 -19.85 5.60
CA LEU A 293 13.71 -19.47 4.63
C LEU A 293 14.37 -18.82 3.40
N ALA A 294 14.79 -19.67 2.48
CA ALA A 294 15.01 -19.28 1.09
C ALA A 294 13.64 -18.91 0.50
N PHE A 295 13.35 -17.62 0.44
CA PHE A 295 12.30 -17.14 -0.46
C PHE A 295 12.78 -17.39 -1.89
N GLY A 296 11.91 -18.01 -2.68
CA GLY A 296 12.12 -18.25 -4.09
C GLY A 296 12.45 -16.94 -4.80
N ASP A 297 13.57 -16.98 -5.50
CA ASP A 297 14.08 -15.94 -6.37
C ASP A 297 13.02 -15.61 -7.45
N TYR A 298 12.31 -14.48 -7.31
CA TYR A 298 11.37 -13.97 -8.31
C TYR A 298 12.04 -13.04 -9.32
N SER A 299 13.36 -13.16 -9.53
CA SER A 299 14.12 -12.39 -10.54
C SER A 299 14.01 -12.94 -11.98
N HIS A 300 13.10 -13.88 -12.25
CA HIS A 300 12.88 -14.43 -13.59
C HIS A 300 11.46 -14.16 -14.09
N LEU A 301 11.21 -12.93 -14.55
CA LEU A 301 10.20 -12.65 -15.57
C LEU A 301 10.89 -11.93 -16.72
N TYR A 302 11.34 -12.73 -17.69
CA TYR A 302 11.73 -12.28 -19.01
C TYR A 302 10.53 -11.57 -19.65
N PHE A 303 10.75 -10.35 -20.14
CA PHE A 303 9.94 -9.81 -21.22
C PHE A 303 10.27 -10.64 -22.47
N GLU A 304 9.27 -11.30 -23.06
CA GLU A 304 9.41 -11.76 -24.44
C GLU A 304 9.52 -10.52 -25.33
N GLU A 305 10.73 -10.28 -25.85
CA GLU A 305 10.97 -9.37 -26.95
C GLU A 305 10.19 -9.85 -28.17
N ALA A 306 9.06 -9.20 -28.46
CA ALA A 306 8.49 -9.24 -29.79
C ALA A 306 9.38 -8.38 -30.70
N GLU A 307 10.24 -9.01 -31.49
CA GLU A 307 10.91 -8.38 -32.63
C GLU A 307 9.84 -7.87 -33.62
N ILE A 308 9.53 -6.58 -33.56
CA ILE A 308 8.83 -5.88 -34.64
C ILE A 308 9.90 -5.22 -35.51
N GLU A 309 10.10 -5.80 -36.69
CA GLU A 309 10.94 -5.27 -37.76
C GLU A 309 10.34 -3.96 -38.29
N ILE A 310 10.74 -2.81 -37.73
CA ILE A 310 10.34 -1.50 -38.25
C ILE A 310 11.29 -1.11 -39.38
N GLY A 311 10.85 -1.41 -40.60
CA GLY A 311 11.41 -0.90 -41.83
C GLY A 311 11.46 0.63 -41.87
N LYS A 312 12.67 1.14 -42.12
CA LYS A 312 13.04 2.48 -42.63
C LYS A 312 11.88 3.43 -42.96
N PHE A 313 11.66 4.45 -42.14
CA PHE A 313 11.37 5.80 -42.63
C PHE A 313 11.94 6.86 -41.68
N SER A 314 12.75 7.74 -42.26
CA SER A 314 13.48 8.81 -41.57
C SER A 314 12.64 10.06 -41.35
N LYS A 315 13.02 10.83 -40.31
CA LYS A 315 12.70 12.23 -40.00
C LYS A 315 11.28 12.50 -39.50
N THR A 316 11.14 12.53 -38.18
CA THR A 316 10.75 13.75 -37.44
C THR A 316 11.21 13.58 -35.98
N LEU A 317 12.23 14.35 -35.58
CA LEU A 317 12.77 14.35 -34.22
C LEU A 317 11.87 15.24 -33.36
N ASN A 318 10.99 14.64 -32.55
CA ASN A 318 10.31 15.31 -31.46
C ASN A 318 10.56 14.53 -30.17
N HIS A 319 11.17 15.24 -29.22
CA HIS A 319 11.50 14.85 -27.86
C HIS A 319 10.48 13.86 -27.25
N HIS A 320 10.92 12.64 -26.98
CA HIS A 320 10.21 11.71 -26.09
C HIS A 320 11.00 11.65 -24.79
N TYR A 321 10.46 12.29 -23.75
CA TYR A 321 10.83 12.02 -22.38
C TYR A 321 10.13 10.71 -21.98
N GLY A 322 10.93 9.69 -21.67
CA GLY A 322 10.43 8.54 -20.92
C GLY A 322 9.97 9.02 -19.54
N ILE A 323 8.85 8.49 -19.08
CA ILE A 323 8.31 8.75 -17.74
C ILE A 323 9.29 8.10 -16.75
N PHE A 324 10.13 8.91 -16.12
CA PHE A 324 10.84 8.53 -14.92
C PHE A 324 9.95 8.87 -13.73
N GLU A 325 9.50 7.85 -12.99
CA GLU A 325 8.81 8.05 -11.71
C GLU A 325 9.78 8.68 -10.70
N GLN A 326 9.30 9.69 -9.96
CA GLN A 326 10.12 10.61 -9.19
C GLN A 326 10.47 10.08 -7.80
N CYS A 327 11.74 10.22 -7.39
CA CYS A 327 12.14 10.18 -5.98
C CYS A 327 11.43 11.30 -5.20
N ARG A 328 10.89 10.99 -4.01
CA ARG A 328 10.34 12.00 -3.09
C ARG A 328 11.33 12.31 -1.98
N PHE A 329 11.87 13.53 -1.99
CA PHE A 329 12.68 14.05 -0.89
C PHE A 329 11.80 14.82 0.07
N PHE A 330 11.83 14.47 1.36
CA PHE A 330 11.13 15.22 2.40
C PHE A 330 12.09 16.16 3.12
N ILE A 331 12.00 17.45 2.82
CA ILE A 331 12.68 18.51 3.57
C ILE A 331 11.62 19.16 4.48
N THR A 332 11.68 18.91 5.78
CA THR A 332 10.80 19.60 6.73
C THR A 332 11.23 21.07 6.82
N ASN A 333 10.30 22.04 6.75
CA ASN A 333 10.63 23.43 7.02
C ASN A 333 10.06 23.82 8.38
N ASP A 334 10.92 24.26 9.29
CA ASP A 334 10.50 24.81 10.57
C ASP A 334 9.85 26.17 10.29
N ASN A 335 8.51 26.19 10.28
CA ASN A 335 7.60 27.34 10.24
C ASN A 335 6.88 27.60 8.89
N PRO A 336 5.58 27.23 8.76
CA PRO A 336 4.80 27.48 7.55
C PRO A 336 4.23 28.91 7.45
N TYR A 337 4.51 29.82 8.40
CA TYR A 337 3.97 31.18 8.40
C TYR A 337 5.07 32.25 8.48
N LYS A 338 5.76 32.51 7.36
CA LYS A 338 6.35 33.83 7.04
C LYS A 338 6.58 33.93 5.53
N ARG A 339 5.69 34.65 4.85
CA ARG A 339 5.98 35.25 3.53
C ARG A 339 6.79 36.53 3.76
N SER A 340 7.76 36.76 2.86
CA SER A 340 8.69 37.90 2.71
C SER A 340 9.89 37.98 3.66
N ASP A 341 10.99 37.30 3.30
CA ASP A 341 12.27 37.92 2.89
C ASP A 341 13.37 36.86 2.60
N PRO A 342 14.37 37.14 1.73
CA PRO A 342 15.39 36.18 1.34
C PRO A 342 16.63 36.34 2.23
N LEU A 343 16.84 35.43 3.17
CA LEU A 343 18.13 35.31 3.87
C LEU A 343 18.54 33.85 3.99
N PHE A 344 19.75 33.58 3.51
CA PHE A 344 20.51 32.34 3.63
C PHE A 344 20.46 31.83 5.07
N GLY A 345 19.80 30.68 5.26
CA GLY A 345 19.76 29.96 6.52
C GLY A 345 20.47 28.63 6.38
N ASP A 346 21.29 28.31 7.38
CA ASP A 346 21.99 27.03 7.54
C ASP A 346 20.95 25.88 7.60
N PHE A 347 21.09 24.89 6.72
CA PHE A 347 20.19 23.73 6.67
C PHE A 347 20.87 22.51 7.31
N SER A 348 20.78 22.36 8.62
CA SER A 348 21.04 21.08 9.30
C SER A 348 19.73 20.29 9.37
N LYS A 349 19.46 19.37 8.43
CA LYS A 349 18.18 18.61 8.41
C LYS A 349 18.36 17.12 8.11
N ILE A 350 17.60 16.33 8.87
CA ILE A 350 17.44 14.88 8.77
C ILE A 350 16.65 14.56 7.49
N ILE A 351 17.20 13.67 6.66
CA ILE A 351 16.59 13.21 5.42
C ILE A 351 16.13 11.77 5.63
N PHE A 352 14.83 11.52 5.49
CA PHE A 352 14.26 10.18 5.34
C PHE A 352 14.18 9.86 3.85
N VAL A 353 14.82 8.77 3.43
CA VAL A 353 14.82 8.30 2.04
C VAL A 353 14.26 6.88 2.04
N GLU A 354 13.14 6.68 1.36
CA GLU A 354 12.57 5.37 1.03
C GLU A 354 12.73 5.20 -0.49
N CYS A 355 13.45 4.18 -0.92
CA CYS A 355 13.70 3.90 -2.34
C CYS A 355 13.43 2.43 -2.63
N ASP A 356 12.41 2.18 -3.44
CA ASP A 356 11.99 0.84 -3.87
C ASP A 356 12.58 0.39 -5.22
N PHE A 357 13.69 0.98 -5.70
CA PHE A 357 14.26 0.62 -7.01
C PHE A 357 15.78 0.76 -7.13
N ASP A 358 16.32 0.01 -8.10
CA ASP A 358 17.69 0.04 -8.62
C ASP A 358 18.07 1.44 -9.17
N LEU A 359 18.45 2.39 -8.30
CA LEU A 359 18.87 3.72 -8.71
C LEU A 359 20.39 3.83 -8.91
N GLU A 360 20.83 4.20 -10.11
CA GLU A 360 22.07 4.96 -10.26
C GLU A 360 21.82 6.37 -9.72
N PHE A 361 22.38 6.70 -8.55
CA PHE A 361 22.31 8.04 -7.97
C PHE A 361 23.08 9.04 -8.86
N THR A 362 22.38 9.73 -9.76
CA THR A 362 22.81 11.00 -10.35
C THR A 362 21.69 12.02 -10.13
N ILE A 363 21.83 12.87 -9.11
CA ILE A 363 20.84 13.90 -8.78
C ILE A 363 21.05 15.11 -9.70
N PHE A 364 20.12 15.36 -10.62
CA PHE A 364 20.04 16.64 -11.34
C PHE A 364 19.21 17.64 -10.54
N TYR A 365 19.77 18.81 -10.25
CA TYR A 365 19.03 19.94 -9.72
C TYR A 365 18.49 20.78 -10.89
N GLN A 366 17.16 20.94 -10.96
CA GLN A 366 16.51 21.84 -11.92
C GLN A 366 15.89 23.02 -11.18
N THR A 367 16.71 24.01 -10.81
CA THR A 367 16.22 25.39 -10.65
C THR A 367 16.19 26.05 -12.02
N PHE A 368 15.13 26.82 -12.29
CA PHE A 368 15.04 27.69 -13.47
C PHE A 368 16.29 28.60 -13.55
N GLY A 369 17.29 28.18 -14.33
CA GLY A 369 18.53 28.92 -14.58
C GLY A 369 19.78 28.07 -14.44
N ARG A 370 20.28 27.59 -15.59
CA ARG A 370 21.60 26.95 -15.85
C ARG A 370 21.98 25.76 -14.95
N SER A 371 21.83 24.57 -15.51
CA SER A 371 22.49 23.35 -15.04
C SER A 371 24.01 23.47 -15.20
N ASP A 372 24.74 23.51 -14.09
CA ASP A 372 26.17 23.24 -14.08
C ASP A 372 26.38 21.74 -13.84
N PRO A 373 26.88 20.97 -14.83
CA PRO A 373 27.11 19.54 -14.69
C PRO A 373 28.19 19.18 -13.66
N ASN A 374 28.90 20.15 -13.07
CA ASN A 374 29.91 19.91 -12.05
C ASN A 374 29.45 20.16 -10.60
N HIS A 375 28.18 20.52 -10.38
CA HIS A 375 27.65 20.66 -9.02
C HIS A 375 27.34 19.28 -8.42
N VAL A 376 28.31 18.73 -7.69
CA VAL A 376 28.11 17.57 -6.83
C VAL A 376 27.35 18.03 -5.59
N LEU A 377 26.11 17.59 -5.44
CA LEU A 377 25.33 17.83 -4.24
C LEU A 377 25.88 16.93 -3.13
N VAL A 378 26.57 17.54 -2.16
CA VAL A 378 27.02 16.82 -0.95
C VAL A 378 25.80 16.68 -0.04
N LEU A 379 25.16 15.51 -0.06
CA LEU A 379 24.14 15.17 0.93
C LEU A 379 24.83 14.94 2.28
N ASP A 380 24.48 15.75 3.28
CA ASP A 380 24.77 15.42 4.67
C ASP A 380 23.79 14.32 5.12
N ILE A 381 24.33 13.12 5.38
CA ILE A 381 23.57 11.94 5.84
C ILE A 381 23.88 11.62 7.31
N THR A 382 24.47 12.57 8.03
CA THR A 382 24.79 12.40 9.45
C THR A 382 23.51 12.10 10.23
N ASP A 383 23.54 11.03 11.00
CA ASP A 383 22.42 10.56 11.84
C ASP A 383 21.14 10.14 11.09
N SER A 384 21.21 9.98 9.76
CA SER A 384 20.12 9.38 8.98
C SER A 384 19.92 7.90 9.31
N VAL A 385 18.66 7.44 9.20
CA VAL A 385 18.23 6.05 9.35
C VAL A 385 17.76 5.54 7.98
N PHE A 386 18.35 4.43 7.53
CA PHE A 386 17.93 3.72 6.33
C PHE A 386 17.31 2.38 6.72
N ILE A 387 16.18 2.02 6.09
CA ILE A 387 15.44 0.77 6.32
C ILE A 387 15.09 0.19 4.96
N ASP A 388 15.44 -1.07 4.72
CA ASP A 388 15.17 -1.81 3.47
C ASP A 388 15.66 -1.10 2.19
N CYS A 389 16.68 -0.25 2.31
CA CYS A 389 17.28 0.47 1.19
C CYS A 389 18.42 -0.34 0.55
N ASP A 390 18.44 -0.42 -0.78
CA ASP A 390 19.60 -0.89 -1.54
C ASP A 390 20.52 0.29 -1.92
N LEU A 391 21.50 0.58 -1.06
CA LEU A 391 22.52 1.60 -1.28
C LEU A 391 23.77 1.06 -1.99
N SER A 392 23.78 -0.21 -2.42
CA SER A 392 24.97 -0.84 -3.03
C SER A 392 25.46 -0.12 -4.29
N LYS A 393 24.58 0.61 -4.97
CA LYS A 393 24.88 1.39 -6.18
C LYS A 393 25.28 2.85 -5.91
N ALA A 394 25.32 3.29 -4.65
CA ALA A 394 25.70 4.66 -4.31
C ALA A 394 27.21 4.88 -4.49
N ARG A 395 27.62 5.49 -5.61
CA ARG A 395 29.05 5.67 -5.97
C ARG A 395 29.80 6.75 -5.18
N ASN A 396 29.07 7.61 -4.47
CA ASN A 396 29.64 8.80 -3.82
C ASN A 396 29.47 8.79 -2.29
N LEU A 397 29.05 7.68 -1.69
CA LEU A 397 29.00 7.57 -0.22
C LEU A 397 30.40 7.25 0.30
N THR A 398 31.00 8.18 1.04
CA THR A 398 32.28 7.89 1.72
C THR A 398 32.06 7.04 2.96
N LEU A 399 33.09 6.28 3.37
CA LEU A 399 33.06 5.52 4.62
C LEU A 399 32.76 6.41 5.84
N GLU A 400 33.26 7.64 5.87
CA GLU A 400 32.98 8.57 6.98
C GLU A 400 31.51 9.02 7.00
N GLN A 401 30.89 9.21 5.82
CA GLN A 401 29.45 9.46 5.73
C GLN A 401 28.65 8.23 6.18
N VAL A 402 29.04 7.01 5.77
CA VAL A 402 28.41 5.77 6.28
C VAL A 402 28.55 5.68 7.80
N LYS A 403 29.74 5.94 8.36
CA LYS A 403 30.00 5.96 9.80
C LYS A 403 29.20 7.02 10.55
N SER A 404 28.86 8.11 9.87
CA SER A 404 28.05 9.19 10.42
C SER A 404 26.56 8.81 10.52
N THR A 405 26.10 7.81 9.76
CA THR A 405 24.72 7.31 9.81
C THR A 405 24.42 6.61 11.13
N TRP A 406 23.14 6.57 11.49
CA TRP A 406 22.69 5.82 12.65
C TRP A 406 22.91 4.31 12.48
N ASN A 407 22.67 3.77 11.29
CA ASN A 407 22.84 2.35 10.99
C ASN A 407 24.25 1.88 11.38
N TYR A 408 25.28 2.67 11.11
CA TYR A 408 26.65 2.35 11.53
C TYR A 408 26.84 2.53 13.04
N LYS A 409 26.47 3.68 13.61
CA LYS A 409 26.65 3.99 15.05
C LYS A 409 25.95 2.98 15.97
N ALA A 410 24.80 2.45 15.54
CA ALA A 410 24.00 1.49 16.28
C ALA A 410 24.35 0.02 15.96
N GLY A 411 25.32 -0.26 15.07
CA GLY A 411 25.69 -1.62 14.67
C GLY A 411 24.60 -2.35 13.88
N ARG A 412 23.77 -1.62 13.11
CA ARG A 412 22.59 -2.09 12.35
C ARG A 412 22.79 -1.96 10.84
N MET A 413 24.00 -2.22 10.35
CA MET A 413 24.33 -2.16 8.92
C MET A 413 23.57 -3.20 8.09
N SER A 414 23.08 -4.30 8.70
CA SER A 414 22.38 -5.37 7.99
C SER A 414 20.95 -5.02 7.52
N LEU A 415 20.41 -3.88 7.91
CA LEU A 415 19.07 -3.42 7.50
C LEU A 415 19.06 -2.82 6.08
N CYS A 416 20.22 -2.66 5.46
CA CYS A 416 20.38 -2.11 4.11
C CYS A 416 21.50 -2.87 3.40
N LYS A 417 21.52 -2.81 2.07
CA LYS A 417 22.71 -3.19 1.29
C LYS A 417 23.57 -1.94 1.13
N TRP A 418 24.82 -1.99 1.59
CA TRP A 418 25.76 -0.87 1.50
C TRP A 418 26.70 -1.04 0.30
N PRO A 419 27.32 0.05 -0.18
CA PRO A 419 28.39 -0.06 -1.17
C PRO A 419 29.51 -0.99 -0.68
N GLU A 420 30.11 -1.75 -1.60
CA GLU A 420 31.21 -2.68 -1.26
C GLU A 420 32.55 -2.00 -0.92
N HIS A 421 32.72 -0.72 -1.28
CA HIS A 421 34.00 -0.01 -1.27
C HIS A 421 34.29 0.80 -0.01
#